data_AF-A0A843D215-F1
#
_entry.id   AF-A0A843D215-F1
#
_cell.length_a   1.000
_cell.length_b   1.000
_cell.length_c   1.000
_cell.angle_alpha   90.00
_cell.angle_beta   90.00
_cell.angle_gamma   90.00
#
_symmetry.space_group_name_H-M   'P 1'
#
loop_
_entity.id
_entity.type
_entity.pdbx_description
1 polymer ?
#
loop_
_entity_poly.entity_id
_entity_poly.type
_entity_poly.pdbx_seq_one_letter_code
_entity_poly.pdbx_strand_id
1 'polypeptide(L)'
;MNTDTYMEEFDEEFENDDYIILDCPVCGEETDFAILKNPPEAVVQCVECGHTMRITLKEPKSCMVKAIISHGSESIPAKIELIEGEMIRVGDFLVAEAGEETYNVEVLSIEENNARR
;
A
#
# COMPACT_ATOMS: atom_id res chain seq x y z
N MET A 1 -15.39 -48.67 -0.66
CA MET A 1 -16.42 -47.72 -1.13
C MET A 1 -15.90 -46.35 -0.74
N ASN A 2 -15.34 -45.67 -1.74
CA ASN A 2 -14.75 -44.35 -1.63
C ASN A 2 -15.85 -43.33 -1.94
N THR A 3 -16.13 -42.47 -0.97
CA THR A 3 -16.80 -41.16 -1.04
C THR A 3 -16.57 -40.61 0.38
N ASP A 4 -15.80 -39.56 0.65
CA ASP A 4 -15.57 -38.35 -0.12
C ASP A 4 -14.19 -37.81 0.23
N THR A 5 -13.34 -37.72 -0.80
CA THR A 5 -12.27 -36.75 -0.86
C THR A 5 -12.94 -35.40 -1.12
N TYR A 6 -13.12 -34.58 -0.09
CA TYR A 6 -13.63 -33.22 -0.20
C TYR A 6 -12.85 -32.34 0.77
N MET A 7 -12.25 -31.27 0.23
CA MET A 7 -11.51 -30.21 0.94
C MET A 7 -10.14 -30.68 1.45
N GLU A 8 -9.00 -30.29 0.89
CA GLU A 8 -8.56 -28.92 0.60
C GLU A 8 -7.67 -28.92 -0.66
N GLU A 9 -8.23 -28.57 -1.82
CA GLU A 9 -7.44 -27.82 -2.79
C GLU A 9 -7.34 -26.42 -2.19
N PHE A 10 -6.34 -26.23 -1.32
CA PHE A 10 -5.95 -24.93 -0.82
C PHE A 10 -5.50 -24.18 -2.06
N ASP A 11 -6.34 -23.26 -2.53
CA ASP A 11 -6.01 -22.33 -3.60
C ASP A 11 -4.59 -21.83 -3.31
N GLU A 12 -3.62 -22.27 -4.12
CA GLU A 12 -2.42 -21.49 -4.35
C GLU A 12 -2.97 -20.16 -4.88
N GLU A 13 -3.23 -19.20 -3.99
CA GLU A 13 -3.54 -17.83 -4.35
C GLU A 13 -2.39 -17.39 -5.24
N PHE A 14 -2.63 -17.48 -6.55
CA PHE A 14 -1.70 -17.11 -7.59
C PHE A 14 -1.27 -15.67 -7.30
N GLU A 15 -0.04 -15.50 -6.81
CA GLU A 15 0.71 -14.26 -6.92
C GLU A 15 0.88 -13.97 -8.43
N ASN A 16 -0.17 -13.47 -9.09
CA ASN A 16 -0.07 -12.92 -10.43
C ASN A 16 0.55 -11.52 -10.35
N ASP A 17 1.75 -11.43 -9.77
CA ASP A 17 2.58 -10.21 -9.71
C ASP A 17 3.11 -9.81 -11.11
N ASP A 18 2.80 -10.60 -12.15
CA ASP A 18 3.26 -10.41 -13.52
C ASP A 18 2.40 -9.44 -14.36
N TYR A 19 1.29 -8.90 -13.81
CA TYR A 19 0.41 -7.97 -14.53
C TYR A 19 0.11 -6.69 -13.74
N ILE A 20 -0.01 -5.57 -14.45
CA ILE A 20 -0.38 -4.26 -13.90
C ILE A 20 -1.41 -3.56 -14.79
N ILE A 21 -2.40 -2.91 -14.19
CA ILE A 21 -3.41 -2.12 -14.90
C ILE A 21 -2.89 -0.71 -15.12
N LEU A 22 -2.85 -0.25 -16.37
CA LEU A 22 -2.39 1.09 -16.75
C LEU A 22 -3.18 1.63 -17.95
N ASP A 23 -3.25 2.96 -18.06
CA ASP A 23 -3.73 3.64 -19.26
C ASP A 23 -2.82 3.36 -20.46
N CYS A 24 -3.34 2.64 -21.45
CA CYS A 24 -2.60 2.37 -22.66
C CYS A 24 -2.66 3.57 -23.62
N PRO A 25 -1.50 4.17 -23.99
CA PRO A 25 -1.49 5.30 -24.93
C PRO A 25 -1.91 4.93 -26.36
N VAL A 26 -1.99 3.63 -26.66
CA VAL A 26 -2.40 3.10 -27.97
C VAL A 26 -3.88 2.71 -27.99
N CYS A 27 -4.40 2.06 -26.94
CA CYS A 27 -5.82 1.71 -26.84
C CYS A 27 -6.68 2.93 -26.45
N GLY A 28 -6.10 3.87 -25.69
CA GLY A 28 -6.81 5.04 -25.18
C GLY A 28 -7.70 4.75 -23.97
N GLU A 29 -7.50 3.61 -23.32
CA GLU A 29 -8.23 3.14 -22.14
C GLU A 29 -7.31 2.36 -21.20
N GLU A 30 -7.78 2.11 -19.98
CA GLU A 30 -7.09 1.26 -19.00
C GLU A 30 -7.12 -0.20 -19.47
N THR A 31 -5.93 -0.82 -19.56
CA THR A 31 -5.78 -2.21 -19.98
C THR A 31 -4.78 -2.92 -19.08
N ASP A 32 -4.80 -4.25 -19.10
CA ASP A 32 -3.76 -5.06 -18.46
C ASP A 32 -2.44 -4.99 -19.24
N PHE A 33 -1.34 -4.86 -18.50
CA PHE A 33 0.00 -4.90 -19.03
C PHE A 33 0.80 -6.02 -18.36
N ALA A 34 1.38 -6.92 -19.16
CA ALA A 34 2.33 -7.92 -18.71
C ALA A 34 3.69 -7.27 -18.37
N ILE A 35 4.27 -7.60 -17.23
CA ILE A 35 5.59 -7.14 -16.80
C ILE A 35 6.66 -8.01 -17.47
N LEU A 36 7.42 -7.41 -18.39
CA LEU A 36 8.53 -8.06 -19.08
C LEU A 36 9.87 -7.90 -18.34
N LYS A 37 9.98 -6.86 -17.50
CA LYS A 37 11.14 -6.59 -16.65
C LYS A 37 10.68 -5.98 -15.34
N ASN A 38 11.22 -6.49 -14.23
CA ASN A 38 10.84 -6.09 -12.88
C ASN A 38 11.18 -4.63 -12.53
N PRO A 39 10.46 -4.04 -11.55
CA PRO A 39 10.70 -2.70 -11.00
C PRO A 39 12.15 -2.47 -10.51
N PRO A 40 12.60 -1.22 -10.29
CA PRO A 40 11.84 0.03 -10.39
C PRO A 40 11.71 0.60 -11.81
N GLU A 41 12.60 0.22 -12.74
CA GLU A 41 12.46 0.54 -14.18
C GLU A 41 11.86 -0.64 -14.93
N ALA A 42 10.54 -0.78 -14.80
CA ALA A 42 9.81 -1.89 -15.39
C ALA A 42 9.57 -1.66 -16.89
N VAL A 43 9.66 -2.74 -17.65
CA VAL A 43 9.23 -2.78 -19.06
C VAL A 43 7.94 -3.57 -19.08
N VAL A 44 6.88 -2.96 -19.59
CA VAL A 44 5.54 -3.55 -19.57
C VAL A 44 4.97 -3.60 -20.97
N GLN A 45 4.12 -4.59 -21.26
CA GLN A 45 3.47 -4.77 -22.56
C GLN A 45 1.96 -4.93 -22.43
N CYS A 46 1.20 -4.08 -23.12
CA CYS A 46 -0.26 -4.15 -23.17
C CYS A 46 -0.69 -5.49 -23.77
N VAL A 47 -1.57 -6.21 -23.09
CA VAL A 47 -2.06 -7.52 -23.58
C VAL A 47 -3.01 -7.38 -24.77
N GLU A 48 -3.69 -6.23 -24.90
CA GLU A 48 -4.68 -5.97 -25.96
C GLU A 48 -4.02 -5.60 -27.30
N CYS A 49 -3.10 -4.63 -27.29
CA CYS A 49 -2.48 -4.11 -28.53
C CYS A 49 -1.00 -4.51 -28.71
N GLY A 50 -0.37 -5.12 -27.71
CA GLY A 50 1.04 -5.50 -27.74
C GLY A 50 2.02 -4.34 -27.58
N HIS A 51 1.57 -3.12 -27.28
CA HIS A 51 2.43 -1.96 -27.11
C HIS A 51 3.32 -2.11 -25.86
N THR A 52 4.63 -1.97 -26.05
CA THR A 52 5.61 -2.01 -24.96
C THR A 52 6.02 -0.61 -24.54
N MET A 53 6.00 -0.33 -23.24
CA MET A 53 6.47 0.93 -22.67
C MET A 53 7.30 0.72 -21.41
N ARG A 54 8.09 1.75 -21.06
CA ARG A 54 8.87 1.77 -19.82
C ARG A 54 8.13 2.60 -18.80
N ILE A 55 7.97 2.04 -17.62
CA ILE A 55 7.36 2.73 -16.48
C ILE A 55 8.32 2.70 -15.30
N THR A 56 8.22 3.73 -14.46
CA THR A 56 8.90 3.72 -13.17
C THR A 56 7.87 3.43 -12.10
N LEU A 57 7.86 2.18 -11.61
CA LEU A 57 7.05 1.81 -10.46
C LEU A 57 7.82 2.25 -9.22
N LYS A 58 7.39 3.35 -8.63
CA LYS A 58 7.85 3.78 -7.32
C LYS A 58 7.00 3.05 -6.30
N GLU A 59 7.61 2.15 -5.55
CA GLU A 59 6.98 1.62 -4.35
C GLU A 59 6.60 2.81 -3.45
N PRO A 60 5.35 2.84 -2.94
CA PRO A 60 4.95 3.84 -1.96
C PRO A 60 5.92 3.76 -0.79
N LYS A 61 6.65 4.84 -0.52
CA LYS A 61 7.59 4.85 0.59
C LYS A 61 6.82 4.93 1.89
N SER A 62 7.16 4.07 2.85
CA SER A 62 6.69 4.28 4.20
C SER A 62 7.45 5.43 4.87
N CYS A 63 6.75 6.18 5.70
CA CYS A 63 7.28 7.28 6.46
C CYS A 63 6.83 7.16 7.92
N MET A 64 7.77 7.40 8.84
CA MET A 64 7.49 7.37 10.28
C MET A 64 7.17 8.78 10.75
N VAL A 65 5.91 9.03 11.12
CA VAL A 65 5.48 10.28 11.73
C VAL A 65 5.45 10.17 13.25
N LYS A 66 5.76 11.27 13.92
CA LYS A 66 5.68 11.34 15.39
C LYS A 66 4.22 11.51 15.80
N ALA A 67 3.81 10.78 16.82
CA ALA A 67 2.49 10.87 17.41
C ALA A 67 2.59 11.00 18.93
N ILE A 68 1.55 11.54 19.54
CA ILE A 68 1.37 11.55 20.99
C ILE A 68 0.05 10.86 21.29
N ILE A 69 0.09 9.74 21.99
CA ILE A 69 -1.11 9.01 22.41
C ILE A 69 -1.61 9.67 23.70
N SER A 70 -2.83 10.18 23.68
CA SER A 70 -3.50 10.69 24.88
C SER A 70 -4.30 9.57 25.53
N HIS A 71 -3.86 9.10 26.69
CA HIS A 71 -4.52 8.04 27.45
C HIS A 71 -4.83 8.50 28.87
N GLY A 72 -6.07 8.97 29.08
CA GLY A 72 -6.51 9.51 30.37
C GLY A 72 -5.70 10.75 30.78
N SER A 73 -4.93 10.64 31.86
CA SER A 73 -4.03 11.71 32.34
C SER A 73 -2.60 11.60 31.79
N GLU A 74 -2.32 10.59 30.97
CA GLU A 74 -0.99 10.29 30.46
C GLU A 74 -0.87 10.65 28.98
N SER A 75 0.34 11.05 28.58
CA SER A 75 0.70 11.32 27.19
C SER A 75 1.93 10.50 26.85
N ILE A 76 1.79 9.59 25.88
CA ILE A 76 2.82 8.62 25.52
C ILE A 76 3.40 9.02 24.15
N PRO A 77 4.72 9.27 24.05
CA PRO A 77 5.34 9.53 22.76
C PRO A 77 5.36 8.24 21.93
N ALA A 78 4.87 8.32 20.70
CA ALA A 78 4.72 7.20 19.79
C ALA A 78 5.14 7.56 18.36
N LYS A 79 5.15 6.57 17.49
CA LYS A 79 5.33 6.74 16.05
C LYS A 79 4.21 6.02 15.31
N ILE A 80 3.83 6.54 14.15
CA ILE A 80 2.89 5.88 13.24
C ILE A 80 3.61 5.71 11.92
N GLU A 81 3.57 4.51 11.35
CA GLU A 81 4.00 4.25 9.98
C GLU A 81 2.86 4.60 9.03
N LEU A 82 3.13 5.49 8.06
CA LEU A 82 2.18 5.93 7.05
C LEU A 82 2.78 5.77 5.65
N ILE A 83 1.93 5.66 4.65
CA ILE A 83 2.35 5.61 3.25
C ILE A 83 2.46 7.04 2.68
N GLU A 84 3.55 7.32 1.95
CA GLU A 84 3.70 8.60 1.23
C GLU A 84 2.54 8.81 0.25
N GLY A 85 1.81 9.92 0.40
CA GLY A 85 0.63 10.25 -0.39
C GLY A 85 -0.70 9.82 0.24
N GLU A 86 -0.67 9.08 1.35
CA GLU A 86 -1.87 8.75 2.12
C GLU A 86 -2.46 10.01 2.78
N MET A 87 -3.78 10.16 2.69
CA MET A 87 -4.51 11.29 3.25
C MET A 87 -5.12 10.92 4.60
N ILE A 88 -4.58 11.47 5.68
CA ILE A 88 -5.07 11.25 7.04
C ILE A 88 -6.01 12.36 7.49
N ARG A 89 -7.08 12.01 8.20
CA ARG A 89 -8.11 12.90 8.72
C ARG A 89 -8.33 12.68 10.22
N VAL A 90 -8.83 13.72 10.86
CA VAL A 90 -9.36 13.61 12.23
C VAL A 90 -10.55 12.64 12.22
N GLY A 91 -10.55 11.71 13.17
CA GLY A 91 -11.51 10.60 13.27
C GLY A 91 -11.03 9.29 12.62
N ASP A 92 -9.91 9.29 11.90
CA ASP A 92 -9.34 8.05 11.37
C ASP A 92 -8.73 7.21 12.52
N PHE A 93 -8.75 5.88 12.35
CA PHE A 93 -8.13 4.94 13.28
C PHE A 93 -6.80 4.45 12.72
N LEU A 94 -5.73 4.63 13.48
CA LEU A 94 -4.36 4.28 13.08
C LEU A 94 -3.71 3.40 14.14
N VAL A 95 -2.61 2.74 13.76
CA VAL A 95 -1.77 1.96 14.68
C VAL A 95 -0.56 2.79 15.06
N ALA A 96 -0.41 3.05 16.36
CA ALA A 96 0.72 3.77 16.92
C ALA A 96 1.63 2.82 17.70
N GLU A 97 2.93 2.94 17.46
CA GLU A 97 3.99 2.18 18.12
C GLU A 97 4.63 3.02 19.23
N ALA A 98 4.63 2.49 20.45
CA ALA A 98 5.28 3.10 21.61
C ALA A 98 6.20 2.06 22.28
N GLY A 99 7.46 2.01 21.84
CA GLY A 99 8.42 1.02 22.33
C GLY A 99 8.12 -0.36 21.75
N GLU A 100 7.82 -1.33 22.60
CA GLU A 100 7.45 -2.70 22.20
C GLU A 100 5.93 -2.91 22.11
N GLU A 101 5.15 -1.87 22.38
CA GLU A 101 3.68 -1.93 22.42
C GLU A 101 3.06 -1.20 21.23
N THR A 102 1.94 -1.73 20.75
CA THR A 102 1.14 -1.16 19.65
C THR A 102 -0.25 -0.79 20.15
N TYR A 103 -0.73 0.38 19.75
CA TYR A 103 -2.00 0.95 20.16
C TYR A 103 -2.87 1.27 18.95
N ASN A 104 -4.13 0.85 18.97
CA ASN A 104 -5.13 1.36 18.03
C ASN A 104 -5.65 2.70 18.56
N VAL A 105 -5.43 3.77 17.82
CA VAL A 105 -5.72 5.14 18.25
C VAL A 105 -6.59 5.87 17.25
N GLU A 106 -7.48 6.72 17.75
CA GLU A 106 -8.25 7.67 16.93
C GLU A 106 -7.46 8.97 16.78
N VAL A 107 -7.39 9.50 15.56
CA VAL A 107 -6.77 10.79 15.29
C VAL A 107 -7.67 11.91 15.80
N LEU A 108 -7.32 12.51 16.94
CA LEU A 108 -8.07 13.64 17.50
C LEU A 108 -7.61 15.00 16.95
N SER A 109 -6.34 15.11 16.59
CA SER A 109 -5.74 16.35 16.09
C SER A 109 -4.53 16.04 15.21
N ILE A 110 -4.31 16.87 14.19
CA ILE A 110 -3.15 16.80 13.31
C ILE A 110 -2.44 18.16 13.37
N GLU A 111 -1.15 18.12 13.65
CA GLU A 111 -0.31 19.32 13.72
C GLU A 111 0.76 19.28 12.63
N GLU A 112 0.76 20.29 11.76
CA GLU A 112 1.84 20.49 10.80
C GLU A 112 2.89 21.42 11.41
N ASN A 113 4.09 20.92 11.65
CA ASN A 113 5.21 21.79 12.00
C ASN A 113 5.74 22.45 10.72
N ASN A 114 5.09 23.54 10.31
CA ASN A 114 5.45 24.31 9.13
C ASN A 114 6.68 25.20 9.43
N ALA A 115 7.83 24.56 9.66
CA ALA A 115 9.11 25.24 9.78
C ALA A 115 9.54 25.74 8.40
N ARG A 116 9.04 26.91 8.01
CA ARG A 116 9.55 27.66 6.85
C ARG A 116 11.07 27.79 6.99
N ARG A 117 11.82 27.15 6.09
CA ARG A 117 13.25 27.39 5.86
C ARG A 117 13.45 28.03 4.51
#